data_AF-A0A9E5LIA0-F1
#
_entry.id   AF-A0A9E5LIA0-F1
#
_cell.length_a   1.000
_cell.length_b   1.000
_cell.length_c   1.000
_cell.angle_alpha   90.00
_cell.angle_beta   90.00
_cell.angle_gamma   90.00
#
_symmetry.space_group_name_H-M   'P 1'
#
loop_
_entity.id
_entity.type
_entity.pdbx_description
1 polymer ?
#
loop_
_entity_poly.entity_id
_entity_poly.type
_entity_poly.pdbx_seq_one_letter_code
_entity_poly.pdbx_strand_id
1 'polypeptide(L)' 'MAGIPHDHYEPGSKGEKWLHSRLPIVGLLYDTIMLPTPKNLNWMWIWGAVLTFCLALQIITGIVLAMHYTPHV' A
#
# COMPACT_ATOMS: atom_id res chain seq x y z
N MET A 1 3.82 -11.39 10.25
CA MET A 1 5.25 -11.00 10.17
C MET A 1 5.58 -9.69 10.91
N ALA A 2 4.95 -9.41 12.05
CA ALA A 2 5.40 -8.34 12.97
C ALA A 2 5.71 -8.84 14.38
N GLY A 3 5.51 -10.14 14.66
CA GLY A 3 5.69 -10.74 15.99
C GLY A 3 4.71 -10.24 17.06
N ILE A 4 3.98 -9.16 16.80
CA ILE A 4 3.00 -8.54 17.70
C ILE A 4 1.64 -9.23 17.48
N PRO A 5 0.95 -9.68 18.55
CA PRO A 5 -0.42 -10.19 18.46
C PRO A 5 -1.38 -9.13 17.90
N HIS A 6 -2.16 -9.48 16.87
CA HIS A 6 -3.20 -8.65 16.28
C HIS A 6 -4.26 -9.54 15.62
N ASP A 7 -5.45 -8.99 15.41
CA ASP A 7 -6.55 -9.70 14.74
C ASP A 7 -6.30 -9.79 13.23
N HIS A 8 -6.59 -10.96 12.67
CA HIS A 8 -6.45 -11.22 11.24
C HIS A 8 -7.75 -10.97 10.49
N TYR A 9 -7.64 -10.74 9.18
CA TYR A 9 -8.79 -10.55 8.32
C TYR A 9 -9.73 -11.78 8.31
N GLU A 10 -11.01 -11.55 8.58
CA GLU A 10 -12.06 -12.56 8.45
C GLU A 10 -13.05 -12.18 7.33
N PRO A 11 -13.19 -13.00 6.26
CA PRO A 11 -14.11 -12.70 5.17
C PRO A 11 -15.57 -12.88 5.58
N GLY A 12 -16.37 -11.81 5.49
CA GLY A 12 -17.78 -11.78 5.90
C GLY A 12 -18.74 -12.29 4.82
N SER A 13 -18.47 -11.97 3.55
CA SER A 13 -19.35 -12.31 2.42
C SER A 13 -18.99 -13.63 1.72
N LYS A 14 -19.94 -14.23 1.01
CA LYS A 14 -19.70 -15.46 0.22
C LYS A 14 -18.66 -15.26 -0.88
N GLY A 15 -18.63 -14.08 -1.50
CA GLY A 15 -17.65 -13.72 -2.53
C GLY A 15 -16.24 -13.56 -1.96
N GLU A 16 -16.10 -12.89 -0.81
CA GLU A 16 -14.82 -12.75 -0.12
C GLU A 16 -14.29 -14.11 0.36
N LYS A 17 -15.14 -15.00 0.88
CA LYS A 17 -14.73 -16.36 1.29
C LYS A 17 -14.20 -17.17 0.11
N TRP A 18 -14.86 -17.08 -1.04
CA TRP A 18 -14.39 -17.73 -2.26
C TRP A 18 -13.05 -17.15 -2.72
N LEU A 19 -12.92 -15.83 -2.77
CA LEU A 19 -11.68 -15.16 -3.17
C LEU A 19 -10.54 -15.50 -2.20
N HIS A 20 -10.77 -15.38 -0.90
CA HIS A 20 -9.80 -15.71 0.14
C HIS A 20 -9.32 -17.16 0.08
N SER A 21 -10.21 -18.10 -0.28
CA SER A 21 -9.87 -19.51 -0.44
C SER A 21 -8.95 -19.81 -1.64
N ARG A 22 -8.99 -18.95 -2.67
CA ARG A 22 -8.20 -19.10 -3.90
C ARG A 22 -6.93 -18.28 -3.88
N LEU A 23 -7.05 -17.05 -3.40
CA LEU A 23 -5.99 -16.06 -3.39
C LEU A 23 -6.26 -15.02 -2.27
N PRO A 24 -5.57 -15.11 -1.12
CA PRO A 24 -5.82 -14.26 0.04
C PRO A 24 -5.23 -12.84 -0.11
N ILE A 25 -5.42 -12.17 -1.25
CA ILE A 25 -4.95 -10.78 -1.46
C ILE A 25 -5.59 -9.83 -0.44
N VAL A 26 -6.89 -9.98 -0.21
CA VAL A 26 -7.62 -9.08 0.70
C VAL A 26 -7.09 -9.22 2.12
N GLY A 27 -6.82 -10.45 2.57
CA GLY A 27 -6.21 -10.70 3.88
C GLY A 27 -4.80 -10.10 3.97
N LEU A 28 -3.97 -10.26 2.93
CA LEU A 28 -2.63 -9.67 2.90
C LEU A 28 -2.66 -8.14 2.95
N LEU A 29 -3.58 -7.50 2.23
CA LEU A 29 -3.75 -6.05 2.26
C LEU A 29 -4.23 -5.56 3.64
N TYR A 30 -5.20 -6.25 4.23
CA TYR A 30 -5.69 -5.94 5.57
C TYR A 30 -4.58 -6.05 6.62
N ASP A 31 -3.85 -7.17 6.64
CA ASP A 31 -2.76 -7.41 7.57
C ASP A 31 -1.62 -6.39 7.41
N THR A 32 -1.42 -5.85 6.21
CA THR A 32 -0.41 -4.80 5.95
C THR A 32 -0.86 -3.43 6.46
N ILE A 33 -2.13 -3.09 6.28
CA ILE A 33 -2.68 -1.77 6.64
C ILE A 33 -3.00 -1.69 8.14
N MET A 34 -3.45 -2.79 8.74
CA MET A 34 -3.87 -2.87 10.14
C MET A 34 -2.73 -3.27 11.10
N LEU A 35 -1.47 -3.07 10.68
CA LEU A 35 -0.32 -3.34 11.53
C LEU A 35 -0.40 -2.51 12.84
N PRO A 36 -0.22 -3.14 14.01
CA PRO A 36 -0.23 -2.44 15.28
C PRO A 36 0.95 -1.46 15.33
N THR A 37 0.64 -0.17 15.25
CA THR A 37 1.63 0.91 15.17
C THR A 37 1.69 1.65 16.52
N PRO A 38 2.88 2.00 17.03
CA PRO A 38 3.01 2.70 18.30
C PRO A 38 2.30 4.08 18.27
N LYS A 39 1.66 4.47 19.39
CA LYS A 39 0.87 5.71 19.48
C LYS A 39 1.71 7.00 19.56
N ASN A 40 3.00 6.88 19.84
CA ASN A 40 3.92 8.00 20.10
C ASN A 40 4.84 8.32 18.92
N LEU A 41 4.37 8.13 17.68
CA LEU A 41 5.13 8.53 16.48
C LEU A 41 5.32 10.05 16.45
N ASN A 42 6.53 10.47 16.06
CA ASN A 42 6.87 11.88 15.87
C ASN A 42 6.72 12.30 14.39
N TRP A 43 6.92 13.59 14.10
CA TRP A 43 6.83 14.15 12.75
C TRP A 43 7.88 13.62 11.75
N MET A 44 8.91 12.89 12.16
CA MET A 44 9.84 12.32 11.17
C MET A 44 9.24 11.10 10.44
N TRP A 45 8.22 10.45 11.00
CA TRP A 45 7.60 9.28 10.40
C TRP A 45 6.70 9.57 9.20
N ILE A 46 6.26 10.82 9.01
CA ILE A 46 5.41 11.18 7.86
C ILE A 46 6.18 11.19 6.54
N TRP A 47 7.52 11.31 6.57
CA TRP A 47 8.34 11.41 5.37
C TRP A 47 8.27 10.16 4.49
N GLY A 48 8.02 8.98 5.07
CA GLY A 48 7.79 7.76 4.28
C GLY A 48 6.55 7.85 3.39
N ALA A 49 5.45 8.41 3.92
CA ALA A 49 4.24 8.64 3.15
C ALA A 49 4.44 9.72 2.08
N VAL A 50 5.18 10.78 2.42
CA VAL A 50 5.55 11.83 1.45
C VAL A 50 6.36 11.25 0.30
N LEU A 51 7.34 10.39 0.56
CA LEU A 51 8.13 9.74 -0.48
C LEU A 51 7.30 8.83 -1.37
N THR A 52 6.35 8.08 -0.79
CA THR A 52 5.42 7.25 -1.56
C THR A 52 4.54 8.10 -2.48
N PHE A 53 4.06 9.24 -1.99
CA PHE A 53 3.33 10.21 -2.80
C PHE A 53 4.20 10.80 -3.90
N CYS A 54 5.43 11.23 -3.59
CA CYS A 54 6.38 11.73 -4.58
C CYS A 54 6.68 10.70 -5.66
N LEU A 55 6.84 9.41 -5.31
CA LEU A 55 7.07 8.35 -6.28
C LEU A 55 5.88 8.20 -7.24
N ALA A 56 4.67 8.09 -6.71
CA ALA A 56 3.46 8.00 -7.52
C ALA A 56 3.30 9.23 -8.42
N LEU A 57 3.52 10.42 -7.86
CA LEU A 57 3.49 11.70 -8.59
C LEU A 57 4.49 11.68 -9.75
N GLN A 58 5.76 11.34 -9.49
CA GLN A 58 6.83 11.35 -10.50
C GLN A 58 6.63 10.31 -11.59
N ILE A 59 6.06 9.14 -11.27
CA ILE A 59 5.70 8.14 -12.29
C ILE A 59 4.60 8.69 -13.20
N ILE A 60 3.52 9.22 -12.62
CA ILE A 60 2.38 9.73 -13.38
C ILE A 60 2.80 10.93 -14.24
N THR A 61 3.44 11.93 -13.66
CA THR A 61 3.90 13.13 -14.39
C THR A 61 5.00 12.77 -15.38
N GLY A 62 5.90 11.86 -15.04
CA GLY A 62 6.95 11.35 -15.92
C GLY A 62 6.38 10.69 -17.18
N ILE A 63 5.31 9.88 -17.05
CA ILE A 63 4.61 9.30 -18.20
C ILE A 63 3.99 10.40 -19.07
N VAL A 64 3.34 11.40 -18.48
CA VAL A 64 2.75 12.53 -19.22
C VAL A 64 3.82 13.33 -19.96
N LEU A 65 4.96 13.58 -19.32
CA LEU A 65 6.11 14.25 -19.94
C LEU A 65 6.67 13.41 -21.09
N ALA A 66 6.83 12.10 -20.90
CA ALA A 66 7.35 11.18 -21.92
C ALA A 66 6.47 11.14 -23.18
N MET A 67 5.16 11.35 -23.06
CA MET A 67 4.25 11.46 -24.23
C MET A 67 4.54 12.68 -25.12
N HIS A 68 5.11 13.75 -24.56
CA HIS A 68 5.37 15.00 -25.26
C HIS A 68 6.87 15.26 -25.50
N TYR A 69 7.74 14.45 -24.90
CA TYR A 69 9.18 14.59 -24.97
C TYR A 69 9.74 13.78 -26.15
N THR A 70 10.43 14.45 -27.08
CA THR A 70 11.22 13.78 -28.12
C THR A 70 12.71 13.82 -27.72
N PRO A 71 13.32 12.67 -27.38
CA PRO A 71 14.73 12.61 -27.02
C PRO A 71 15.62 12.62 -28.27
N HIS A 72 15.99 13.81 -28.77
CA HIS A 72 16.96 13.98 -29.86
C HIS A 72 18.11 14.89 -29.39
N VAL A 73 19.35 14.56 -29.77
CA VAL A 73 20.57 15.32 -29.46
C VAL A 73 20.92 16.36 -30.52
#